data_AF-A0A2W6Z9Y9-F1
#
_entry.id   AF-A0A2W6Z9Y9-F1
#
_cell.length_a   1.000
_cell.length_b   1.000
_cell.length_c   1.000
_cell.angle_alpha   90.00
_cell.angle_beta   90.00
_cell.angle_gamma   90.00
#
_symmetry.space_group_name_H-M   'P 1'
#
loop_
_entity.id
_entity.type
_entity.pdbx_description
1 polymer ?
#
loop_
_entity_poly.entity_id
_entity_poly.type
_entity_poly.pdbx_seq_one_letter_code
_entity_poly.pdbx_strand_id
1 'polypeptide(L)'
;MASRTLVKNYLAQWMQMGKTVRLSPQGEEVHIYKIIQGERYSPLFNQLWDEISTTKAKEAYLSGTDQSIGELLSNKWEIIACARCNLLVPSIDMGPRVPVCCPCDDLPNHPNLDSVAPHVPITLVSQIDNLCDRLAQKSQNQPSEPQDVAENATYSSVEEDRHTISHLRNSMLKLVKSHNNPAI
;
A
#
# COMPACT_ATOMS: atom_id res chain seq x y z
N MET A 1 2.13 16.43 11.57
CA MET A 1 1.67 17.09 10.31
C MET A 1 1.56 16.08 9.17
N ALA A 2 0.37 15.91 8.60
CA ALA A 2 0.14 15.04 7.46
C ALA A 2 0.91 15.52 6.21
N SER A 3 1.69 14.64 5.59
CA SER A 3 2.32 14.93 4.30
C SER A 3 1.30 14.81 3.17
N ARG A 4 1.48 15.58 2.09
CA ARG A 4 0.62 15.49 0.89
C ARG A 4 0.54 14.06 0.34
N THR A 5 1.64 13.31 0.42
CA THR A 5 1.70 11.89 0.04
C THR A 5 0.84 11.02 0.95
N LEU A 6 0.84 11.24 2.26
CA LEU A 6 0.01 10.49 3.19
C LEU A 6 -1.48 10.76 2.97
N VAL A 7 -1.87 12.02 2.72
CA VAL A 7 -3.27 12.35 2.40
C VAL A 7 -3.69 11.72 1.07
N LYS A 8 -2.81 11.70 0.07
CA LYS A 8 -3.05 10.98 -1.19
C LYS A 8 -3.26 9.49 -0.98
N ASN A 9 -2.42 8.86 -0.17
CA ASN A 9 -2.51 7.43 0.15
C ASN A 9 -3.79 7.12 0.93
N TYR A 10 -4.16 7.98 1.88
CA TYR A 10 -5.42 7.88 2.61
C TYR A 10 -6.61 7.94 1.66
N LEU A 11 -6.63 8.91 0.74
CA LEU A 11 -7.69 9.02 -0.26
C LEU A 11 -7.78 7.79 -1.17
N ALA A 12 -6.63 7.25 -1.59
CA ALA A 12 -6.60 6.04 -2.39
C ALA A 12 -7.25 4.86 -1.64
N GLN A 13 -6.90 4.67 -0.37
CA GLN A 13 -7.50 3.63 0.47
C GLN A 13 -9.01 3.87 0.70
N TRP A 14 -9.42 5.13 0.89
CA TRP A 14 -10.83 5.51 1.01
C TRP A 14 -11.65 5.07 -0.21
N MET A 15 -11.16 5.38 -1.42
CA MET A 15 -11.85 5.00 -2.65
C MET A 15 -11.79 3.50 -2.95
N GLN A 16 -10.71 2.82 -2.56
CA GLN A 16 -10.60 1.36 -2.66
C GLN A 16 -11.62 0.64 -1.77
N MET A 17 -12.04 1.26 -0.66
CA MET A 17 -13.13 0.76 0.18
C MET A 17 -14.53 1.01 -0.40
N GLY A 18 -14.63 1.54 -1.62
CA GLY A 18 -15.89 1.85 -2.28
C GLY A 18 -16.48 3.21 -1.87
N LYS A 19 -15.78 4.00 -1.06
CA LYS A 19 -16.26 5.32 -0.65
C LYS A 19 -15.97 6.36 -1.74
N THR A 20 -16.73 7.46 -1.72
CA THR A 20 -16.68 8.51 -2.75
C THR A 20 -16.11 9.82 -2.21
N VAL A 21 -15.77 10.73 -3.13
CA VAL A 21 -15.38 12.12 -2.82
C VAL A 21 -16.36 13.04 -3.50
N ARG A 22 -16.83 14.07 -2.78
CA ARG A 22 -17.64 15.14 -3.35
C ARG A 22 -16.72 16.30 -3.73
N LEU A 23 -16.82 16.76 -4.98
CA LEU A 23 -16.03 17.90 -5.47
C LEU A 23 -16.54 19.26 -4.96
N SER A 24 -17.78 19.29 -4.46
CA SER A 24 -18.45 20.48 -3.94
C SER A 24 -19.47 20.04 -2.88
N PRO A 25 -19.86 20.87 -1.91
CA PRO A 25 -20.79 20.48 -0.85
C PRO A 25 -22.18 20.04 -1.36
N GLN A 26 -22.59 20.52 -2.54
CA GLN A 26 -23.80 20.09 -3.27
C GLN A 26 -23.46 19.39 -4.60
N GLY A 27 -22.19 19.04 -4.79
CA GLY A 27 -21.67 18.54 -6.06
C GLY A 27 -21.84 17.04 -6.25
N GLU A 28 -21.39 16.58 -7.41
CA GLU A 28 -21.40 15.17 -7.77
C GLU A 28 -20.40 14.36 -6.94
N GLU A 29 -20.81 13.13 -6.61
CA GLU A 29 -19.93 12.14 -5.99
C GLU A 29 -19.08 11.46 -7.05
N VAL A 30 -17.77 11.58 -6.91
CA VAL A 30 -16.80 10.93 -7.79
C VAL A 30 -16.34 9.62 -7.17
N HIS A 31 -16.53 8.55 -7.95
CA HIS A 31 -16.01 7.23 -7.65
C HIS A 31 -15.09 6.76 -8.78
N ILE A 32 -13.89 6.29 -8.44
CA ILE A 32 -12.95 5.72 -9.40
C ILE A 32 -12.75 4.25 -9.04
N TYR A 33 -13.22 3.36 -9.93
CA TYR A 33 -13.13 1.91 -9.71
C TYR A 33 -11.67 1.40 -9.74
N LYS A 34 -10.86 1.94 -10.65
CA LYS A 34 -9.46 1.52 -10.83
C LYS A 34 -8.50 2.57 -10.27
N ILE A 35 -8.23 2.49 -8.97
CA ILE A 35 -7.30 3.39 -8.27
C ILE A 35 -5.84 3.05 -8.55
N ILE A 36 -5.52 1.75 -8.60
CA ILE A 36 -4.15 1.24 -8.81
C ILE A 36 -4.08 0.56 -10.18
N GLN A 37 -3.00 0.84 -10.90
CA GLN A 37 -2.65 0.20 -12.16
C GLN A 37 -1.18 -0.22 -12.13
N GLY A 38 -0.95 -1.52 -11.91
CA GLY A 38 0.40 -2.06 -11.72
C GLY A 38 1.05 -1.47 -10.47
N GLU A 39 2.25 -0.92 -10.63
CA GLU A 39 3.05 -0.33 -9.55
C GLU A 39 2.73 1.16 -9.29
N ARG A 40 1.69 1.72 -9.94
CA ARG A 40 1.37 3.15 -9.88
C ARG A 40 -0.13 3.39 -9.66
N TYR A 41 -0.45 4.60 -9.21
CA TYR A 41 -1.82 5.09 -9.25
C TYR A 41 -2.27 5.29 -10.70
N SER A 42 -3.56 5.03 -10.95
CA SER A 42 -4.16 5.25 -12.27
C SER A 42 -4.09 6.74 -12.67
N PRO A 43 -4.03 7.04 -13.97
CA PRO A 43 -3.99 8.42 -14.45
C PRO A 43 -5.23 9.21 -14.02
N LEU A 44 -6.42 8.56 -14.03
CA LEU A 44 -7.67 9.16 -13.57
C LEU A 44 -7.60 9.58 -12.10
N PHE A 45 -7.04 8.72 -11.24
CA PHE A 45 -6.87 9.05 -9.82
C PHE A 45 -5.87 10.19 -9.62
N ASN A 46 -4.76 10.20 -10.36
CA ASN A 46 -3.78 11.29 -10.26
C ASN A 46 -4.37 12.63 -10.70
N GLN A 47 -5.14 12.65 -11.80
CA GLN A 47 -5.81 13.86 -12.27
C GLN A 47 -6.82 14.39 -11.24
N LEU A 48 -7.65 13.50 -10.68
CA LEU A 48 -8.59 13.87 -9.62
C LEU A 48 -7.83 14.42 -8.40
N TRP A 49 -6.77 13.73 -7.97
CA TRP A 49 -5.94 14.17 -6.86
C TRP A 49 -5.36 15.56 -7.09
N ASP A 50 -4.81 15.81 -8.27
CA ASP A 50 -4.23 17.11 -8.60
C ASP A 50 -5.28 18.22 -8.55
N GLU A 51 -6.49 17.97 -9.08
CA GLU A 51 -7.61 18.93 -9.03
C GLU A 51 -8.05 19.25 -7.59
N ILE A 52 -8.30 18.22 -6.77
CA ILE A 52 -8.81 18.42 -5.41
C ILE A 52 -7.73 18.87 -4.43
N SER A 53 -6.44 18.62 -4.70
CA SER A 53 -5.37 19.06 -3.81
C SER A 53 -4.84 20.47 -4.14
N THR A 54 -5.28 21.07 -5.25
CA THR A 54 -4.88 22.42 -5.67
C THR A 54 -6.06 23.39 -5.69
N THR A 55 -6.96 23.23 -6.66
CA THR A 55 -8.03 24.19 -6.95
C THR A 55 -9.22 24.02 -6.02
N LYS A 56 -9.60 22.78 -5.72
CA LYS A 56 -10.84 22.47 -4.99
C LYS A 56 -10.63 21.95 -3.56
N ALA A 57 -9.45 22.17 -2.97
CA ALA A 57 -9.11 21.58 -1.66
C ALA A 57 -10.13 21.93 -0.57
N LYS A 58 -10.58 23.18 -0.49
CA LYS A 58 -11.56 23.62 0.52
C LYS A 58 -13.00 23.22 0.21
N GLU A 59 -13.29 22.87 -1.04
CA GLU A 59 -14.63 22.53 -1.52
C GLU A 59 -14.84 21.02 -1.62
N ALA A 60 -13.75 20.25 -1.68
CA ALA A 60 -13.78 18.80 -1.78
C ALA A 60 -13.92 18.17 -0.39
N TYR A 61 -14.93 17.31 -0.24
CA TYR A 61 -15.25 16.61 1.01
C TYR A 61 -15.23 15.09 0.80
N LEU A 62 -14.89 14.36 1.86
CA LEU A 62 -14.95 12.91 1.87
C LEU A 62 -16.36 12.45 2.25
N SER A 63 -16.99 11.64 1.40
CA SER A 63 -18.36 11.16 1.62
C SER A 63 -18.45 10.30 2.89
N GLY A 64 -19.32 10.68 3.82
CA GLY A 64 -19.46 10.02 5.12
C GLY A 64 -18.65 10.67 6.26
N THR A 65 -17.99 11.80 5.98
CA THR A 65 -17.33 12.62 7.01
C THR A 65 -17.57 14.10 6.73
N ASP A 66 -17.40 14.94 7.75
CA ASP A 66 -17.48 16.40 7.61
C ASP A 66 -16.13 17.04 7.23
N GLN A 67 -15.12 16.22 6.92
CA GLN A 67 -13.75 16.67 6.70
C GLN A 67 -13.53 17.05 5.23
N SER A 68 -12.95 18.24 5.01
CA SER A 68 -12.50 18.65 3.67
C SER A 68 -11.06 18.21 3.38
N ILE A 69 -10.72 18.06 2.10
CA ILE A 69 -9.35 17.76 1.68
C ILE A 69 -8.38 18.87 2.11
N GLY A 70 -8.83 20.12 2.09
CA GLY A 70 -8.06 21.29 2.52
C GLY A 70 -7.76 21.29 4.00
N GLU A 71 -8.69 20.80 4.83
CA GLU A 71 -8.42 20.56 6.25
C GLU A 71 -7.39 19.45 6.44
N LEU A 72 -7.53 18.32 5.75
CA LEU A 72 -6.58 17.20 5.83
C LEU A 72 -5.16 17.58 5.40
N LEU A 73 -5.03 18.51 4.45
CA LEU A 73 -3.76 19.06 4.01
C LEU A 73 -3.22 20.16 4.94
N SER A 74 -4.00 20.60 5.93
CA SER A 74 -3.57 21.61 6.90
C SER A 74 -2.73 20.99 8.03
N ASN A 75 -1.96 21.83 8.71
CA ASN A 75 -1.07 21.39 9.79
C ASN A 75 -1.79 20.87 11.04
N LYS A 76 -3.13 20.94 11.07
CA LYS A 76 -3.95 20.49 12.20
C LYS A 76 -4.10 18.97 12.25
N TRP A 77 -3.91 18.30 11.12
CA TRP A 77 -4.16 16.88 10.97
C TRP A 77 -2.87 16.08 10.81
N GLU A 78 -2.91 14.87 11.33
CA GLU A 78 -1.92 13.83 11.17
C GLU A 78 -2.61 12.57 10.63
N ILE A 79 -1.97 11.86 9.71
CA ILE A 79 -2.49 10.59 9.21
C ILE A 79 -1.77 9.47 9.95
N ILE A 80 -2.52 8.69 10.72
CA ILE A 80 -2.00 7.55 11.50
C ILE A 80 -2.58 6.23 10.99
N ALA A 81 -1.92 5.12 11.30
CA ALA A 81 -2.46 3.80 11.00
C ALA A 81 -3.46 3.36 12.08
N CYS A 82 -4.61 2.83 11.66
CA CYS A 82 -5.62 2.27 12.53
C CYS A 82 -5.08 1.03 13.26
N ALA A 83 -5.23 0.96 14.58
CA ALA A 83 -4.77 -0.19 15.37
C ALA A 83 -5.50 -1.50 15.05
N ARG A 84 -6.72 -1.44 14.47
CA ARG A 84 -7.52 -2.64 14.14
C ARG A 84 -7.20 -3.24 12.78
N CYS A 85 -6.92 -2.41 11.78
CA CYS A 85 -6.85 -2.83 10.38
C CYS A 85 -5.71 -2.20 9.58
N ASN A 86 -4.88 -1.39 10.22
CA ASN A 86 -3.74 -0.71 9.62
C ASN A 86 -4.07 0.25 8.45
N LEU A 87 -5.35 0.58 8.25
CA LEU A 87 -5.77 1.63 7.31
C LEU A 87 -5.39 3.01 7.83
N LEU A 88 -5.14 3.93 6.90
CA LEU A 88 -4.84 5.31 7.22
C LEU A 88 -6.11 6.01 7.76
N VAL A 89 -5.95 6.75 8.85
CA VAL A 89 -7.03 7.50 9.52
C VAL A 89 -6.51 8.89 9.86
N PRO A 90 -7.26 9.96 9.56
CA PRO A 90 -6.90 11.30 9.98
C PRO A 90 -7.14 11.47 11.48
N SER A 91 -6.20 12.09 12.17
CA SER A 91 -6.26 12.40 13.60
C SER A 91 -5.82 13.83 13.83
N ILE A 92 -6.39 14.49 14.83
CA ILE A 92 -6.03 15.87 15.18
C ILE A 92 -4.72 15.83 15.99
N ASP A 93 -3.72 16.60 15.55
CA ASP A 93 -2.38 16.64 16.16
C ASP A 93 -2.41 17.22 17.59
N MET A 94 -3.23 18.25 17.81
CA MET A 94 -3.41 18.91 19.11
C MET A 94 -4.88 19.10 19.49
N GLY A 95 -5.27 18.60 20.66
CA GLY A 95 -6.60 18.78 21.24
C GLY A 95 -7.24 17.47 21.71
N PRO A 96 -8.50 17.52 22.16
CA PRO A 96 -9.26 16.32 22.49
C PRO A 96 -9.35 15.43 21.26
N ARG A 97 -8.82 14.21 21.34
CA ARG A 97 -8.93 13.22 20.28
C ARG A 97 -10.38 12.75 20.23
N VAL A 98 -11.19 13.43 19.43
CA VAL A 98 -12.49 12.88 19.02
C VAL A 98 -12.19 11.57 18.30
N PRO A 99 -12.92 10.47 18.61
CA PRO A 99 -12.71 9.21 17.92
C PRO A 99 -13.02 9.42 16.44
N VAL A 100 -11.97 9.52 15.62
CA VAL A 100 -12.13 9.58 14.17
C VAL A 100 -12.39 8.15 13.71
N CYS A 101 -13.58 7.94 13.16
CA CYS A 101 -13.98 6.63 12.65
C CYS A 101 -13.02 6.21 11.54
N CYS A 102 -12.49 5.00 11.69
CA CYS A 102 -11.76 4.34 10.63
C CYS A 102 -12.64 4.29 9.37
N PRO A 103 -12.08 4.37 8.14
CA PRO A 103 -12.83 4.10 6.91
C PRO A 103 -13.59 2.76 6.94
N CYS A 104 -13.14 1.85 7.80
CA CYS A 104 -13.71 0.55 8.00
C CYS A 104 -14.93 0.48 8.94
N ASP A 105 -15.24 1.52 9.70
CA ASP A 105 -16.23 1.46 10.79
C ASP A 105 -17.65 1.18 10.27
N ASP A 106 -17.98 1.71 9.09
CA ASP A 106 -19.29 1.53 8.45
C ASP A 106 -19.44 0.19 7.71
N LEU A 107 -18.36 -0.60 7.60
CA LEU A 107 -18.38 -1.85 6.85
C LEU A 107 -18.61 -3.05 7.79
N PRO A 108 -19.75 -3.75 7.69
CA PRO A 108 -20.12 -4.80 8.65
C PRO A 108 -19.17 -6.00 8.65
N ASN A 109 -18.49 -6.25 7.52
CA ASN A 109 -17.60 -7.40 7.35
C ASN A 109 -16.11 -7.04 7.46
N HIS A 110 -15.74 -5.82 7.89
CA HIS A 110 -14.33 -5.41 7.99
C HIS A 110 -13.80 -5.52 9.44
N PRO A 111 -12.56 -6.00 9.67
CA PRO A 111 -11.53 -6.43 8.70
C PRO A 111 -11.85 -7.80 8.10
N ASN A 112 -12.03 -7.83 6.78
CA ASN A 112 -12.14 -9.08 6.05
C ASN A 112 -10.73 -9.56 5.71
N LEU A 113 -10.29 -10.65 6.33
CA LEU A 113 -8.98 -11.25 6.07
C LEU A 113 -8.95 -12.10 4.80
N ASP A 114 -10.13 -12.43 4.23
CA ASP A 114 -10.25 -13.21 3.00
C ASP A 114 -10.08 -12.35 1.73
N SER A 115 -10.08 -11.02 1.88
CA SER A 115 -9.91 -10.07 0.77
C SER A 115 -8.60 -9.30 0.90
N VAL A 116 -8.03 -8.89 -0.23
CA VAL A 116 -6.85 -8.02 -0.23
C VAL A 116 -7.22 -6.68 0.38
N ALA A 117 -6.55 -6.32 1.47
CA ALA A 117 -6.75 -5.04 2.12
C ALA A 117 -6.40 -3.88 1.16
N PRO A 118 -7.04 -2.71 1.34
CA PRO A 118 -6.64 -1.50 0.64
C PRO A 118 -5.16 -1.22 0.85
N HIS A 119 -4.45 -0.99 -0.25
CA HIS A 119 -3.00 -0.84 -0.24
C HIS A 119 -2.59 0.33 -1.12
N VAL A 120 -1.38 0.81 -0.88
CA VAL A 120 -0.71 1.79 -1.74
C VAL A 120 0.01 1.04 -2.88
N PRO A 121 0.27 1.69 -4.03
CA PRO A 121 1.04 1.08 -5.11
C PRO A 121 2.39 0.60 -4.58
N ILE A 122 2.73 -0.64 -4.93
CA ILE A 122 3.93 -1.31 -4.47
C ILE A 122 4.90 -1.42 -5.64
N THR A 123 6.17 -1.08 -5.41
CA THR A 123 7.24 -1.36 -6.36
C THR A 123 7.67 -2.81 -6.22
N LEU A 124 7.19 -3.67 -7.11
CA LEU A 124 7.37 -5.12 -7.04
C LEU A 124 8.84 -5.52 -6.99
N VAL A 125 9.69 -4.83 -7.77
CA VAL A 125 11.14 -5.05 -7.80
C VAL A 125 11.75 -4.94 -6.39
N SER A 126 11.43 -3.86 -5.67
CA SER A 126 11.98 -3.64 -4.32
C SER A 126 11.55 -4.72 -3.33
N GLN A 127 10.33 -5.25 -3.47
CA GLN A 127 9.84 -6.31 -2.59
C GLN A 127 10.51 -7.65 -2.89
N ILE A 128 10.68 -7.98 -4.17
CA ILE A 128 11.39 -9.19 -4.59
C ILE A 128 12.84 -9.13 -4.11
N ASP A 129 13.51 -7.98 -4.24
CA ASP A 129 14.87 -7.80 -3.74
C ASP A 129 14.95 -8.03 -2.22
N ASN A 130 14.06 -7.39 -1.44
CA ASN A 130 13.98 -7.61 0.02
C ASN A 130 13.71 -9.08 0.39
N LEU A 131 12.84 -9.77 -0.37
CA LEU A 131 12.56 -11.19 -0.15
C LEU A 131 13.80 -12.05 -0.45
N CYS A 132 14.48 -11.80 -1.56
CA CYS A 132 15.72 -12.49 -1.92
C CYS A 132 16.80 -12.28 -0.86
N ASP A 133 16.96 -11.05 -0.36
CA ASP A 133 17.97 -10.71 0.64
C ASP A 133 17.66 -11.41 1.98
N ARG A 134 16.38 -11.46 2.40
CA ARG A 134 15.94 -12.23 3.57
C ARG A 134 16.18 -13.73 3.43
N LEU A 135 15.91 -14.29 2.25
CA LEU A 135 16.15 -15.72 1.98
C LEU A 135 17.65 -16.04 2.03
N ALA A 136 18.50 -15.18 1.47
CA ALA A 136 19.96 -15.34 1.53
C ALA A 136 20.52 -15.23 2.96
N GLN A 137 19.93 -14.38 3.82
CA GLN A 137 20.31 -14.30 5.24
C GLN A 137 19.88 -15.54 6.03
N LYS A 138 18.71 -16.12 5.69
CA LYS A 138 18.22 -17.34 6.36
C LYS A 138 19.06 -18.57 6.01
N SER A 139 19.55 -18.69 4.77
CA SER A 139 20.43 -19.79 4.37
C SER A 139 21.83 -19.71 4.99
N GLN A 140 22.30 -18.51 5.35
CA GLN A 140 23.60 -18.32 6.03
C GLN A 140 23.55 -18.57 7.55
N ASN A 141 22.37 -18.46 8.18
CA ASN A 141 22.20 -18.56 9.62
C ASN A 141 21.68 -19.93 10.10
N GLN A 142 21.71 -20.96 9.25
CA GLN A 142 21.35 -22.31 9.68
C GLN A 142 22.50 -22.86 10.54
N PRO A 143 22.30 -23.12 11.85
CA PRO A 143 23.32 -23.77 12.65
C PRO A 143 23.54 -25.16 12.06
N SER A 144 24.79 -25.51 11.80
CA SER A 144 25.21 -26.88 11.53
C SER A 144 24.78 -27.75 12.72
N GLU A 145 23.68 -28.48 12.57
CA GLU A 145 23.35 -29.56 13.49
C GLU A 145 24.50 -30.58 13.50
N PRO A 146 24.89 -31.15 14.66
CA PRO A 146 25.98 -32.12 14.72
C PRO A 146 25.63 -33.35 13.88
N GLN A 147 26.54 -33.68 12.97
CA GLN A 147 26.48 -34.86 12.12
C GLN A 147 26.42 -36.12 12.98
N ASP A 148 25.38 -36.93 12.79
CA ASP A 148 25.50 -38.37 12.94
C ASP A 148 24.51 -39.14 12.04
N VAL A 149 25.06 -40.15 11.37
CA VAL A 149 24.44 -41.29 10.67
C VAL A 149 24.06 -41.16 9.19
N ALA A 150 24.99 -41.68 8.37
CA ALA A 150 24.86 -42.61 7.24
C ALA A 150 24.05 -42.27 5.97
N GLU A 151 24.80 -42.28 4.87
CA GLU A 151 24.45 -42.84 3.55
C GLU A 151 23.10 -42.44 2.94
N ASN A 152 23.09 -41.30 2.25
CA ASN A 152 22.68 -41.23 0.86
C ASN A 152 23.17 -39.91 0.23
N ALA A 153 24.02 -40.03 -0.78
CA ALA A 153 24.58 -38.91 -1.52
C ALA A 153 23.50 -38.24 -2.39
N THR A 154 22.86 -37.22 -1.84
CA THR A 154 22.27 -36.11 -2.62
C THR A 154 22.43 -34.83 -1.80
N TYR A 155 23.68 -34.51 -1.48
CA TYR A 155 24.05 -33.28 -0.79
C TYR A 155 24.16 -32.17 -1.83
N SER A 156 23.06 -31.41 -2.04
CA SER A 156 23.16 -30.18 -2.82
C SER A 156 24.00 -29.19 -2.03
N SER A 157 25.08 -28.71 -2.65
CA SER A 157 26.03 -27.84 -1.96
C SER A 157 25.41 -26.45 -1.71
N VAL A 158 25.81 -25.80 -0.63
CA VAL A 158 25.39 -24.42 -0.32
C VAL A 158 25.70 -23.44 -1.48
N GLU A 159 26.72 -23.74 -2.31
CA GLU A 159 26.99 -22.99 -3.54
C GLU A 159 25.92 -23.17 -4.62
N GLU A 160 25.39 -24.37 -4.80
CA GLU A 160 24.29 -24.65 -5.75
C GLU A 160 23.02 -23.92 -5.34
N ASP A 161 22.71 -23.89 -4.04
CA ASP A 161 21.58 -23.11 -3.50
C ASP A 161 21.75 -21.60 -3.75
N ARG A 162 22.95 -21.07 -3.58
CA ARG A 162 23.22 -19.63 -3.88
C ARG A 162 23.08 -19.34 -5.38
N HIS A 163 23.55 -20.25 -6.23
CA HIS A 163 23.49 -20.08 -7.68
C HIS A 163 22.05 -20.20 -8.20
N THR A 164 21.26 -21.14 -7.68
CA THR A 164 19.84 -21.30 -8.01
C THR A 164 19.02 -20.09 -7.56
N ILE A 165 19.24 -19.56 -6.35
CA ILE A 165 18.58 -18.33 -5.86
C ILE A 165 18.94 -17.13 -6.74
N SER A 166 20.21 -16.98 -7.14
CA SER A 166 20.65 -15.90 -8.04
C SER A 166 20.00 -16.01 -9.43
N HIS A 167 19.95 -17.23 -9.98
CA HIS A 167 19.29 -17.50 -11.26
C HIS A 167 17.78 -17.21 -11.21
N LEU A 168 17.11 -17.60 -10.12
CA LEU A 168 15.71 -17.30 -9.87
C LEU A 168 15.47 -15.78 -9.78
N ARG A 169 16.32 -15.05 -9.04
CA ARG A 169 16.27 -13.58 -8.91
C ARG A 169 16.32 -12.90 -10.28
N ASN A 170 17.29 -13.29 -11.11
CA ASN A 170 17.46 -12.71 -12.45
C ASN A 170 16.28 -13.04 -13.38
N SER A 171 15.71 -14.23 -13.27
CA SER A 171 14.56 -14.65 -14.09
C SER A 171 13.29 -13.90 -13.69
N MET A 172 13.03 -13.74 -12.38
CA MET A 172 11.91 -12.96 -11.86
C MET A 172 12.01 -11.48 -12.24
N LEU A 173 13.20 -10.87 -12.11
CA LEU A 173 13.42 -9.47 -12.51
C LEU A 173 13.19 -9.26 -14.02
N LYS A 174 13.56 -10.23 -14.86
CA LYS A 174 13.28 -10.17 -16.31
C LYS A 174 11.78 -10.20 -16.60
N LEU A 175 11.02 -11.08 -15.93
CA LEU A 175 9.57 -11.19 -16.10
C LEU A 175 8.85 -9.90 -15.68
N VAL A 176 9.20 -9.33 -14.53
CA VAL A 176 8.61 -8.07 -14.04
C VAL A 176 8.90 -6.92 -14.99
N LYS A 177 10.14 -6.80 -15.48
CA LYS A 177 10.52 -5.77 -16.47
C LYS A 177 9.79 -5.94 -17.79
N SER A 178 9.57 -7.18 -18.24
CA SER A 178 8.82 -7.47 -19.45
C SER A 178 7.34 -7.11 -19.33
N HIS A 179 6.76 -7.18 -18.14
CA HIS A 179 5.35 -6.85 -17.91
C HIS A 179 5.11 -5.34 -17.72
N ASN A 180 6.10 -4.63 -17.17
CA ASN A 180 6.04 -3.17 -16.97
C ASN A 180 6.39 -2.36 -18.24
N ASN A 181 6.84 -3.00 -19.31
CA ASN A 181 7.17 -2.36 -20.58
C ASN A 181 6.25 -2.91 -21.68
N PRO A 182 5.00 -2.43 -21.81
CA PRO A 182 4.20 -2.77 -22.97
C PRO A 182 4.92 -2.18 -24.18
N ALA A 183 5.25 -3.04 -25.14
CA ALA A 183 5.72 -2.61 -26.45
C ALA A 183 4.73 -1.56 -27.00
N ILE A 184 5.30 -0.45 -27.48
CA ILE A 184 4.62 0.65 -28.19
C ILE A 184 3.83 0.09 -29.36
#